data_AF-A0A8H6YKH5-F1
#
_entry.id   AF-A0A8H6YKH5-F1
#
_cell.length_a   1.000
_cell.length_b   1.000
_cell.length_c   1.000
_cell.angle_alpha   90.00
_cell.angle_beta   90.00
_cell.angle_gamma   90.00
#
_symmetry.space_group_name_H-M   'P 1'
#
loop_
_entity.id
_entity.type
_entity.pdbx_description
1 polymer ?
#
loop_
_entity_poly.entity_id
_entity_poly.type
_entity_poly.pdbx_seq_one_letter_code
_entity_poly.pdbx_strand_id
1 'polypeptide(L)'
;MAGENHRQQSTTTSHGSNGQRPATAPRGGRKSKNATTSSTQADLQEQLTCARAELEAANKKLNEAAARGSGGADPAGDNREQVERLHRPKGEAGDSKNGFILLDAMGLANDHDLYEDILRHIHTNVARANLDYTVDFRRQDPGKLAAVYKLTQKEFPYLTRARFPLDWALAEMVKQYLRNRRGYAVKCGSIANRETRKRQREQQPDQAPSGCR
;
A
#
# COMPACT_ATOMS: atom_id res chain seq x y z
N MET A 1 18.70 24.29 45.85
CA MET A 1 18.50 25.48 45.01
C MET A 1 17.66 25.07 43.81
N ALA A 2 16.57 25.79 43.61
CA ALA A 2 15.62 25.66 42.51
C ALA A 2 16.21 26.19 41.19
N GLY A 3 15.63 25.80 40.06
CA GLY A 3 15.95 26.38 38.74
C GLY A 3 15.40 25.50 37.60
N GLU A 4 14.08 25.44 37.41
CA GLU A 4 13.26 26.27 36.49
C GLU A 4 13.28 25.80 35.02
N ASN A 5 12.13 25.23 34.64
CA ASN A 5 11.72 24.84 33.30
C ASN A 5 11.55 26.06 32.39
N HIS A 6 12.10 26.01 31.18
CA HIS A 6 11.72 26.94 30.11
C HIS A 6 10.88 26.23 29.05
N ARG A 7 9.57 26.49 29.16
CA ARG A 7 8.49 26.12 28.24
C ARG A 7 8.41 27.22 27.18
N GLN A 8 8.68 26.91 25.92
CA GLN A 8 8.28 27.77 24.81
C GLN A 8 7.21 27.09 23.96
N GLN A 9 6.11 27.83 23.83
CA GLN A 9 4.89 27.50 23.12
C GLN A 9 5.05 28.01 21.68
N SER A 10 4.51 27.29 20.70
CA SER A 10 4.30 27.84 19.36
C SER A 10 2.87 27.53 18.94
N THR A 11 2.11 28.60 18.75
CA THR A 11 0.71 28.64 18.40
C THR A 11 0.52 28.53 16.89
N THR A 12 -0.52 27.80 16.49
CA THR A 12 -0.99 27.64 15.12
C THR A 12 -1.97 28.75 14.75
N THR A 13 -1.71 29.45 13.64
CA THR A 13 -2.67 30.35 12.99
C THR A 13 -2.67 30.05 11.49
N SER A 14 -3.76 29.49 10.97
CA SER A 14 -4.05 29.54 9.52
C SER A 14 -5.56 29.48 9.29
N HIS A 15 -6.12 30.64 8.96
CA HIS A 15 -7.47 30.85 8.46
C HIS A 15 -7.42 30.86 6.92
N GLY A 16 -8.37 30.18 6.28
CA GLY A 16 -8.72 30.38 4.87
C GLY A 16 -10.08 29.71 4.59
N SER A 17 -11.22 30.40 4.69
CA SER A 17 -11.78 31.35 3.69
C SER A 17 -12.04 30.62 2.36
N ASN A 18 -13.17 29.92 2.21
CA ASN A 18 -14.49 30.43 1.80
C ASN A 18 -14.46 31.24 0.49
N GLY A 19 -14.86 30.58 -0.61
CA GLY A 19 -14.99 31.16 -1.93
C GLY A 19 -16.25 30.66 -2.62
N GLN A 20 -17.40 31.23 -2.24
CA GLN A 20 -18.64 31.18 -3.00
C GLN A 20 -18.46 31.93 -4.34
N ARG A 21 -18.96 31.39 -5.45
CA ARG A 21 -19.40 32.21 -6.59
C ARG A 21 -20.79 31.79 -7.07
N PRO A 22 -21.70 32.76 -7.30
CA PRO A 22 -23.09 32.52 -7.62
C PRO A 22 -23.35 32.36 -9.12
N ALA A 23 -24.50 31.77 -9.40
CA ALA A 23 -25.15 31.64 -10.70
C ALA A 23 -25.48 33.01 -11.33
N THR A 24 -25.30 33.12 -12.65
CA THR A 24 -25.95 34.13 -13.49
C THR A 24 -26.74 33.45 -14.59
N ALA A 25 -28.01 33.87 -14.68
CA ALA A 25 -29.06 33.37 -15.54
C ALA A 25 -29.03 34.07 -16.93
N PRO A 26 -29.92 33.69 -17.87
CA PRO A 26 -29.72 33.78 -19.32
C PRO A 26 -30.31 35.04 -19.94
N ARG A 27 -29.86 35.39 -21.16
CA ARG A 27 -30.69 35.99 -22.22
C ARG A 27 -29.86 36.36 -23.45
N GLY A 28 -30.37 36.04 -24.63
CA GLY A 28 -29.88 36.61 -25.88
C GLY A 28 -30.17 35.75 -27.09
N GLY A 29 -31.44 35.73 -27.52
CA GLY A 29 -31.79 35.19 -28.82
C GLY A 29 -31.11 35.98 -29.94
N ARG A 30 -30.56 35.28 -30.93
CA ARG A 30 -30.18 35.89 -32.20
C ARG A 30 -30.45 34.90 -33.34
N LYS A 31 -31.55 35.16 -34.05
CA LYS A 31 -31.84 34.61 -35.38
C LYS A 31 -30.70 35.01 -36.32
N SER A 32 -30.04 34.07 -37.00
CA SER A 32 -29.33 34.38 -38.24
C SER A 32 -28.99 33.13 -39.08
N LYS A 33 -29.73 32.98 -40.18
CA LYS A 33 -29.23 32.65 -41.53
C LYS A 33 -28.52 31.30 -41.74
N ASN A 34 -29.31 30.28 -42.06
CA ASN A 34 -28.89 29.07 -42.77
C ASN A 34 -28.57 29.38 -44.24
N ALA A 35 -27.31 29.66 -44.59
CA ALA A 35 -26.86 29.68 -45.99
C ALA A 35 -25.32 29.59 -46.15
N THR A 36 -24.60 28.94 -45.23
CA THR A 36 -23.12 28.81 -45.30
C THR A 36 -22.60 27.48 -44.71
N THR A 37 -23.41 26.42 -44.73
CA THR A 37 -23.05 25.11 -44.16
C THR A 37 -22.56 24.08 -45.19
N SER A 38 -22.75 24.34 -46.49
CA SER A 38 -22.35 23.37 -47.52
C SER A 38 -20.86 23.40 -47.85
N SER A 39 -20.20 24.57 -47.75
CA SER A 39 -18.77 24.71 -48.02
C SER A 39 -17.92 24.14 -46.88
N THR A 40 -18.31 24.41 -45.62
CA THR A 40 -17.60 23.92 -44.44
C THR A 40 -17.71 22.40 -44.27
N GLN A 41 -18.74 21.77 -44.82
CA GLN A 41 -18.90 20.32 -44.78
C GLN A 41 -17.92 19.59 -45.73
N ALA A 42 -17.62 20.18 -46.89
CA ALA A 42 -16.61 19.65 -47.82
C ALA A 42 -15.21 19.76 -47.22
N ASP A 43 -14.86 20.93 -46.66
CA ASP A 43 -13.57 21.15 -45.99
C ASP A 43 -13.36 20.20 -44.79
N LEU A 44 -14.44 19.87 -44.06
CA LEU A 44 -14.39 18.95 -42.93
C LEU A 44 -14.20 17.50 -43.40
N GLN A 45 -14.82 17.10 -44.52
CA GLN A 45 -14.61 15.77 -45.09
C GLN A 45 -13.18 15.58 -45.61
N GLU A 46 -12.60 16.62 -46.22
CA GLU A 46 -11.21 16.61 -46.68
C GLU A 46 -10.21 16.57 -45.50
N GLN A 47 -10.50 17.24 -44.39
CA GLN A 47 -9.70 17.11 -43.18
C GLN A 47 -9.78 15.70 -42.56
N LEU A 48 -10.95 15.06 -42.61
CA LEU A 48 -11.12 13.69 -42.10
C LEU A 48 -10.40 12.64 -42.96
N THR A 49 -10.34 12.81 -44.28
CA THR A 49 -9.59 11.90 -45.16
C THR A 49 -8.09 12.06 -44.98
N CYS A 50 -7.59 13.29 -44.89
CA CYS A 50 -6.19 13.57 -44.58
C CYS A 50 -5.77 12.98 -43.23
N ALA A 51 -6.56 13.19 -42.16
CA ALA A 51 -6.23 12.66 -40.84
C ALA A 51 -6.24 11.12 -40.78
N ARG A 52 -7.13 10.46 -41.53
CA ARG A 52 -7.15 8.98 -41.62
C ARG A 52 -5.92 8.43 -42.34
N ALA A 53 -5.50 9.06 -43.43
CA ALA A 53 -4.30 8.64 -44.15
C ALA A 53 -3.03 8.77 -43.28
N GLU A 54 -2.94 9.81 -42.44
CA GLU A 54 -1.83 10.00 -41.51
C GLU A 54 -1.80 8.92 -40.41
N LEU A 55 -2.96 8.56 -39.85
CA LEU A 55 -3.06 7.47 -38.87
C LEU A 55 -2.66 6.11 -39.45
N GLU A 56 -3.05 5.81 -40.69
CA GLU A 56 -2.66 4.58 -41.37
C GLU A 56 -1.14 4.53 -41.64
N ALA A 57 -0.55 5.64 -42.06
CA ALA A 57 0.90 5.74 -42.26
C ALA A 57 1.67 5.57 -40.93
N ALA A 58 1.17 6.12 -39.82
CA ALA A 58 1.76 5.96 -38.49
C ALA A 58 1.65 4.51 -37.98
N ASN A 59 0.48 3.87 -38.13
CA ASN A 59 0.29 2.46 -37.76
C ASN A 59 1.15 1.52 -38.58
N LYS A 60 1.33 1.80 -39.87
CA LYS A 60 2.24 1.01 -40.73
C LYS A 60 3.68 1.13 -40.26
N LYS A 61 4.16 2.33 -39.89
CA LYS A 61 5.50 2.54 -39.32
C LYS A 61 5.69 1.81 -37.98
N LEU A 62 4.68 1.80 -37.11
CA LEU A 62 4.72 1.06 -35.85
C LEU A 62 4.81 -0.46 -36.08
N ASN A 63 4.03 -1.00 -37.01
CA ASN A 63 4.07 -2.42 -37.35
C ASN A 63 5.39 -2.83 -38.03
N GLU A 64 5.95 -1.99 -38.89
CA GLU A 64 7.25 -2.23 -39.52
C GLU A 64 8.41 -2.15 -38.50
N ALA A 65 8.32 -1.25 -37.51
CA ALA A 65 9.27 -1.19 -36.39
C ALA A 65 9.15 -2.42 -35.47
N ALA A 66 7.94 -2.91 -35.20
CA ALA A 66 7.72 -4.14 -34.44
C ALA A 66 8.25 -5.38 -35.19
N ALA A 67 8.06 -5.45 -36.50
CA ALA A 67 8.57 -6.55 -37.32
C ALA A 67 10.11 -6.60 -37.36
N ARG A 68 10.78 -5.44 -37.34
CA ARG A 68 12.25 -5.37 -37.27
C ARG A 68 12.84 -5.64 -35.88
N GLY A 69 12.03 -5.52 -34.82
CA GLY A 69 12.42 -5.86 -33.44
C GLY A 69 12.21 -7.34 -33.06
N SER A 70 11.63 -8.16 -33.94
CA SER A 70 11.19 -9.54 -33.62
C SER A 70 12.17 -10.65 -34.06
N GLY A 71 13.38 -10.29 -34.50
CA GLY A 71 14.36 -11.23 -35.08
C GLY A 71 15.44 -11.75 -34.12
N GLY A 72 15.37 -11.44 -32.83
CA GLY A 72 16.38 -11.80 -31.83
C GLY A 72 15.74 -12.17 -30.51
N ALA A 73 14.87 -13.18 -30.52
CA ALA A 73 14.54 -13.91 -29.30
C ALA A 73 15.69 -14.87 -29.01
N ASP A 74 16.79 -14.32 -28.50
CA ASP A 74 17.70 -15.11 -27.68
C ASP A 74 16.85 -15.80 -26.61
N PRO A 75 16.91 -17.14 -26.44
CA PRO A 75 16.45 -17.77 -25.22
C PRO A 75 17.48 -17.40 -24.14
N ALA A 76 17.46 -16.13 -23.71
CA ALA A 76 18.03 -15.72 -22.45
C ALA A 76 17.31 -16.57 -21.41
N GLY A 77 17.99 -17.64 -21.01
CA GLY A 77 17.48 -18.69 -20.17
C GLY A 77 16.66 -18.07 -19.05
N ASP A 78 15.41 -18.50 -19.00
CA ASP A 78 14.53 -18.41 -17.85
C ASP A 78 15.14 -19.27 -16.73
N ASN A 79 16.33 -18.88 -16.28
CA ASN A 79 16.92 -19.27 -15.02
C ASN A 79 16.38 -18.29 -13.95
N ARG A 80 15.10 -17.91 -14.07
CA ARG A 80 14.31 -17.60 -12.88
C ARG A 80 14.23 -18.92 -12.14
N GLU A 81 15.26 -19.13 -11.33
CA GLU A 81 15.33 -20.06 -10.22
C GLU A 81 13.89 -20.38 -9.82
N GLN A 82 13.42 -21.60 -10.09
CA GLN A 82 12.03 -21.97 -9.89
C GLN A 82 11.70 -21.71 -8.42
N VAL A 83 11.12 -20.54 -8.14
CA VAL A 83 10.93 -20.08 -6.77
C VAL A 83 9.85 -20.98 -6.19
N GLU A 84 10.26 -21.90 -5.33
CA GLU A 84 9.34 -22.81 -4.67
C GLU A 84 8.30 -22.00 -3.89
N ARG A 85 7.03 -22.20 -4.25
CA ARG A 85 5.92 -21.50 -3.61
C ARG A 85 5.60 -22.16 -2.27
N LEU A 86 5.85 -21.46 -1.18
CA LEU A 86 5.57 -21.91 0.17
C LEU A 86 4.19 -21.45 0.63
N HIS A 87 3.27 -22.41 0.80
CA HIS A 87 1.93 -22.16 1.31
C HIS A 87 1.92 -21.97 2.83
N ARG A 88 1.09 -21.04 3.32
CA ARG A 88 0.92 -20.79 4.75
C ARG A 88 0.39 -22.06 5.44
N PRO A 89 1.09 -22.61 6.45
CA PRO A 89 0.57 -23.73 7.23
C PRO A 89 -0.71 -23.37 7.99
N LYS A 90 -1.51 -24.37 8.34
CA LYS A 90 -2.69 -24.17 9.20
C LYS A 90 -2.20 -23.80 10.61
N GLY A 91 -2.79 -22.76 11.20
CA GLY A 91 -2.44 -22.30 12.54
C GLY A 91 -1.97 -20.86 12.64
N GLU A 92 -1.38 -20.53 13.80
CA GLU A 92 -0.68 -19.27 14.08
C GLU A 92 0.76 -19.57 14.49
N ALA A 93 1.70 -18.72 14.07
CA ALA A 93 3.09 -18.89 14.43
C ALA A 93 3.30 -18.81 15.96
N GLY A 94 3.95 -19.85 16.52
CA GLY A 94 4.25 -19.94 17.94
C GLY A 94 3.07 -20.24 18.87
N ASP A 95 1.92 -20.69 18.34
CA ASP A 95 0.90 -21.33 19.18
C ASP A 95 1.29 -22.79 19.48
N SER A 96 1.17 -23.22 20.73
CA SER A 96 1.62 -24.56 21.16
C SER A 96 0.64 -25.67 20.83
N LYS A 97 -0.66 -25.36 20.66
CA LYS A 97 -1.70 -26.37 20.42
C LYS A 97 -1.97 -26.60 18.94
N ASN A 98 -2.10 -25.52 18.17
CA ASN A 98 -2.45 -25.57 16.75
C ASN A 98 -1.55 -24.66 15.91
N GLY A 99 -0.32 -24.40 16.36
CA GLY A 99 0.61 -23.52 15.67
C GLY A 99 1.68 -24.24 14.89
N PHE A 100 2.57 -23.44 14.31
CA PHE A 100 3.74 -23.91 13.59
C PHE A 100 4.95 -23.05 13.94
N ILE A 101 6.15 -23.59 13.68
CA ILE A 101 7.41 -22.87 13.81
C ILE A 101 7.62 -22.06 12.53
N LEU A 102 7.67 -20.73 12.65
CA LEU A 102 7.74 -19.84 11.50
C LEU A 102 9.03 -20.02 10.70
N LEU A 103 10.15 -20.25 11.38
CA LEU A 103 11.45 -20.51 10.77
C LEU A 103 11.39 -21.71 9.81
N ASP A 104 10.85 -22.84 10.28
CA ASP A 104 10.70 -24.07 9.51
C ASP A 104 9.73 -23.89 8.35
N ALA A 105 8.58 -23.25 8.60
CA ALA A 105 7.57 -22.98 7.58
C ALA A 105 8.07 -22.05 6.46
N MET A 106 9.07 -21.24 6.75
CA MET A 106 9.74 -20.41 5.76
C MET A 106 10.86 -21.12 5.01
N GLY A 107 11.23 -22.35 5.38
CA GLY A 107 12.35 -23.08 4.79
C GLY A 107 13.72 -22.54 5.21
N LEU A 108 13.80 -21.85 6.35
CA LEU A 108 15.02 -21.21 6.86
C LEU A 108 15.62 -21.95 8.07
N ALA A 109 15.21 -23.19 8.34
CA ALA A 109 15.72 -23.97 9.48
C ALA A 109 17.26 -24.12 9.50
N ASN A 110 17.90 -24.09 8.33
CA ASN A 110 19.36 -24.18 8.18
C ASN A 110 20.06 -22.82 8.03
N ASP A 111 19.30 -21.72 7.96
CA ASP A 111 19.83 -20.36 7.76
C ASP A 111 19.19 -19.41 8.79
N HIS A 112 19.61 -19.61 10.04
CA HIS A 112 19.10 -18.86 11.18
C HIS A 112 19.51 -17.38 11.12
N ASP A 113 20.71 -17.09 10.60
CA ASP A 113 21.25 -15.74 10.49
C ASP A 113 20.39 -14.88 9.55
N LEU A 114 20.00 -15.42 8.38
CA LEU A 114 19.10 -14.73 7.47
C LEU A 114 17.73 -14.46 8.12
N TYR A 115 17.19 -15.43 8.87
CA TYR A 115 15.92 -15.26 9.58
C TYR A 115 16.00 -14.15 10.64
N GLU A 116 17.06 -14.12 11.45
CA GLU A 116 17.28 -13.07 12.45
C GLU A 116 17.46 -11.70 11.82
N ASP A 117 18.17 -11.62 10.69
CA ASP A 117 18.37 -10.38 9.94
C ASP A 117 17.06 -9.81 9.41
N ILE A 118 16.20 -10.67 8.85
CA ILE A 118 14.86 -10.31 8.41
C ILE A 118 14.04 -9.81 9.60
N LEU A 119 14.03 -10.54 10.73
CA LEU A 119 13.28 -10.15 11.93
C LEU A 119 13.72 -8.77 12.45
N ARG A 120 15.04 -8.55 12.54
CA ARG A 120 15.62 -7.28 12.99
C ARG A 120 15.18 -6.11 12.10
N HIS A 121 15.17 -6.30 10.78
CA HIS A 121 14.70 -5.27 9.85
C HIS A 121 13.20 -5.03 9.95
N ILE A 122 12.40 -6.08 10.11
CA ILE A 122 10.96 -5.92 10.34
C ILE A 122 10.69 -5.13 11.61
N HIS A 123 11.37 -5.43 12.72
CA HIS A 123 11.22 -4.66 13.96
C HIS A 123 11.52 -3.18 13.75
N THR A 124 12.60 -2.89 13.03
CA THR A 124 13.01 -1.53 12.66
C THR A 124 11.97 -0.84 11.78
N ASN A 125 11.47 -1.52 10.75
CA ASN A 125 10.47 -1.00 9.82
C ASN A 125 9.10 -0.79 10.49
N VAL A 126 8.69 -1.70 11.38
CA VAL A 126 7.45 -1.57 12.17
C VAL A 126 7.54 -0.36 13.11
N ALA A 127 8.69 -0.15 13.77
CA ALA A 127 8.93 1.02 14.60
C ALA A 127 8.90 2.31 13.78
N ARG A 128 9.59 2.33 12.63
CA ARG A 128 9.59 3.48 11.69
C ARG A 128 8.20 3.82 11.17
N ALA A 129 7.37 2.82 10.88
CA ALA A 129 6.00 3.00 10.42
C ALA A 129 5.03 3.45 11.52
N ASN A 130 5.46 3.50 12.79
CA ASN A 130 4.64 3.81 13.95
C ASN A 130 3.34 2.97 13.97
N LEU A 131 3.50 1.64 13.85
CA LEU A 131 2.40 0.69 14.04
C LEU A 131 2.06 0.59 15.52
N ASP A 132 0.76 0.57 15.83
CA ASP A 132 0.27 0.63 17.20
C ASP A 132 0.21 -0.77 17.81
N TYR A 133 1.18 -1.14 18.65
CA TYR A 133 1.19 -2.45 19.31
C TYR A 133 0.05 -2.66 20.32
N THR A 134 -0.68 -1.61 20.72
CA THR A 134 -1.85 -1.72 21.61
C THR A 134 -3.09 -2.27 20.90
N VAL A 135 -3.15 -2.09 19.57
CA VAL A 135 -4.28 -2.45 18.70
C VAL A 135 -4.07 -3.83 18.06
N ASP A 136 -5.14 -4.61 17.92
CA ASP A 136 -5.07 -5.92 17.29
C ASP A 136 -4.63 -5.84 15.83
N PHE A 137 -3.88 -6.85 15.37
CA PHE A 137 -3.29 -6.88 14.03
C PHE A 137 -4.33 -6.61 12.91
N ARG A 138 -5.55 -7.15 13.05
CA ARG A 138 -6.65 -6.97 12.08
C ARG A 138 -7.18 -5.54 11.98
N ARG A 139 -6.83 -4.68 12.95
CA ARG A 139 -7.27 -3.28 13.04
C ARG A 139 -6.12 -2.30 12.77
N GLN A 140 -4.95 -2.81 12.42
CA GLN A 140 -3.83 -1.95 12.00
C GLN A 140 -4.18 -1.28 10.67
N ASP A 141 -3.61 -0.10 10.46
CA ASP A 141 -3.75 0.60 9.18
C ASP A 141 -3.11 -0.24 8.04
N PRO A 142 -3.90 -0.65 7.03
CA PRO A 142 -3.38 -1.45 5.92
C PRO A 142 -2.31 -0.70 5.10
N GLY A 143 -2.36 0.64 5.07
CA GLY A 143 -1.35 1.46 4.38
C GLY A 143 0.03 1.30 5.00
N LYS A 144 0.13 1.46 6.32
CA LYS A 144 1.36 1.21 7.09
C LYS A 144 1.87 -0.22 6.96
N LEU A 145 0.99 -1.22 7.06
CA LEU A 145 1.38 -2.62 6.89
C LEU A 145 1.99 -2.88 5.50
N ALA A 146 1.33 -2.40 4.44
CA ALA A 146 1.83 -2.54 3.08
C ALA A 146 3.19 -1.83 2.88
N ALA A 147 3.42 -0.69 3.53
CA ALA A 147 4.71 0.01 3.50
C ALA A 147 5.82 -0.83 4.15
N VAL A 148 5.56 -1.40 5.33
CA VAL A 148 6.52 -2.31 6.01
C VAL A 148 6.85 -3.51 5.13
N TYR A 149 5.85 -4.12 4.49
CA TYR A 149 6.08 -5.27 3.62
C TYR A 149 6.94 -4.92 2.41
N LYS A 150 6.59 -3.84 1.69
CA LYS A 150 7.36 -3.41 0.50
C LYS A 150 8.80 -3.03 0.83
N LEU A 151 9.04 -2.35 1.95
CA LEU A 151 10.40 -2.01 2.39
C LEU A 151 11.21 -3.26 2.69
N THR A 152 10.63 -4.19 3.44
CA THR A 152 11.32 -5.45 3.79
C THR A 152 11.58 -6.31 2.56
N GLN A 153 10.65 -6.38 1.60
CA GLN A 153 10.84 -7.11 0.33
C GLN A 153 11.95 -6.52 -0.54
N LYS A 154 12.14 -5.20 -0.48
CA LYS A 154 13.22 -4.53 -1.21
C LYS A 154 14.60 -4.86 -0.62
N GLU A 155 14.68 -5.00 0.70
CA GLU A 155 15.92 -5.33 1.41
C GLU A 155 16.26 -6.83 1.34
N PHE A 156 15.24 -7.69 1.32
CA PHE A 156 15.39 -9.15 1.31
C PHE A 156 14.74 -9.77 0.08
N PRO A 157 15.49 -9.97 -1.01
CA PRO A 157 14.99 -10.66 -2.22
C PRO A 157 14.47 -12.08 -1.96
N TYR A 158 14.79 -12.68 -0.81
CA TYR A 158 14.20 -13.94 -0.37
C TYR A 158 12.67 -13.87 -0.24
N LEU A 159 12.13 -12.73 0.20
CA LEU A 159 10.72 -12.56 0.58
C LEU A 159 9.82 -12.17 -0.59
N THR A 160 10.00 -12.81 -1.76
CA THR A 160 9.16 -12.54 -2.92
C THR A 160 7.72 -13.00 -2.72
N ARG A 161 6.79 -12.32 -3.41
CA ARG A 161 5.38 -12.74 -3.48
C ARG A 161 5.18 -14.08 -4.18
N ALA A 162 6.11 -14.49 -5.04
CA ALA A 162 6.10 -15.80 -5.68
C ALA A 162 6.35 -16.90 -4.64
N ARG A 163 7.34 -16.70 -3.76
CA ARG A 163 7.67 -17.61 -2.66
C ARG A 163 6.63 -17.59 -1.55
N PHE A 164 6.18 -16.41 -1.15
CA PHE A 164 5.24 -16.21 -0.03
C PHE A 164 3.96 -15.50 -0.51
N PRO A 165 2.93 -16.25 -0.93
CA PRO A 165 1.68 -15.67 -1.39
C PRO A 165 1.02 -14.82 -0.32
N LEU A 166 0.50 -13.66 -0.70
CA LEU A 166 -0.15 -12.70 0.20
C LEU A 166 0.75 -12.22 1.35
N ASP A 167 2.07 -12.30 1.19
CA ASP A 167 3.05 -11.82 2.16
C ASP A 167 2.85 -12.47 3.55
N TRP A 168 2.41 -13.74 3.59
CA TRP A 168 1.99 -14.38 4.83
C TRP A 168 3.11 -14.48 5.87
N ALA A 169 4.35 -14.73 5.43
CA ALA A 169 5.51 -14.82 6.31
C ALA A 169 5.78 -13.48 7.02
N LEU A 170 5.78 -12.38 6.25
CA LEU A 170 5.91 -11.03 6.77
C LEU A 170 4.79 -10.69 7.76
N ALA A 171 3.55 -11.05 7.43
CA ALA A 171 2.41 -10.84 8.32
C ALA A 171 2.57 -11.58 9.67
N GLU A 172 3.04 -12.82 9.67
CA GLU A 172 3.29 -13.57 10.91
C GLU A 172 4.44 -12.97 11.74
N MET A 173 5.53 -12.53 11.10
CA MET A 173 6.63 -11.84 11.82
C MET A 173 6.16 -10.54 12.47
N VAL A 174 5.39 -9.71 11.75
CA VAL A 174 4.82 -8.48 12.32
C VAL A 174 3.86 -8.79 13.48
N LYS A 175 3.00 -9.81 13.35
CA LYS A 175 2.13 -10.24 14.47
C LYS A 175 2.94 -10.64 15.69
N GLN A 176 3.98 -11.46 15.50
CA GLN A 176 4.85 -11.92 16.59
C GLN A 176 5.49 -10.74 17.31
N TYR A 177 6.05 -9.77 16.58
CA TYR A 177 6.63 -8.56 17.16
C TYR A 177 5.60 -7.75 17.95
N LEU A 178 4.44 -7.42 17.36
CA LEU A 178 3.41 -6.63 18.04
C LEU A 178 2.86 -7.34 19.29
N ARG A 179 2.69 -8.67 19.22
CA ARG A 179 2.27 -9.50 20.36
C ARG A 179 3.29 -9.45 21.50
N ASN A 180 4.57 -9.62 21.18
CA ASN A 180 5.66 -9.57 22.15
C ASN A 180 5.79 -8.18 22.78
N ARG A 181 5.74 -7.13 21.96
CA ARG A 181 5.81 -5.73 22.43
C ARG A 181 4.65 -5.39 23.37
N ARG A 182 3.44 -5.85 23.04
CA ARG A 182 2.27 -5.72 23.90
C ARG A 182 2.42 -6.50 25.20
N GLY A 183 2.89 -7.75 25.15
CA GLY A 183 3.15 -8.56 26.34
C GLY A 183 4.14 -7.88 27.29
N TYR A 184 5.23 -7.33 26.73
CA TYR A 184 6.20 -6.55 27.48
C TYR A 184 5.58 -5.29 28.10
N ALA A 185 4.81 -4.52 27.33
CA ALA A 185 4.15 -3.31 27.83
C ALA A 185 3.15 -3.59 28.96
N VAL A 186 2.43 -4.72 28.90
CA VAL A 186 1.57 -5.19 30.00
C VAL A 186 2.41 -5.57 31.23
N LYS A 187 3.50 -6.31 31.04
CA LYS A 187 4.41 -6.68 32.14
C LYS A 187 5.01 -5.46 32.84
N CYS A 188 5.33 -4.42 32.09
CA CYS A 188 5.85 -3.16 32.62
C CYS A 188 4.76 -2.21 33.14
N GLY A 189 3.48 -2.59 33.09
CA GLY A 189 2.37 -1.76 33.56
C GLY A 189 2.02 -0.56 32.68
N SER A 190 2.62 -0.43 31.49
CA SER A 190 2.32 0.65 30.55
C SER A 190 0.95 0.49 29.86
N ILE A 191 0.42 -0.74 29.80
CA ILE A 191 -0.89 -1.04 29.23
C ILE A 191 -1.63 -1.96 30.20
N ALA A 192 -2.93 -1.71 30.38
CA ALA A 192 -3.80 -2.61 31.12
C ALA A 192 -3.84 -4.02 30.49
N ASN A 193 -3.98 -5.04 31.35
CA ASN A 193 -4.08 -6.42 30.88
C ASN A 193 -5.30 -6.62 29.94
N ARG A 194 -5.35 -7.75 29.23
CA ARG A 194 -6.42 -8.02 28.26
C ARG A 194 -7.81 -8.01 28.89
N GLU A 195 -7.95 -8.52 30.10
CA GLU A 195 -9.24 -8.62 30.80
C GLU A 195 -9.76 -7.24 31.20
N THR A 196 -8.90 -6.40 31.76
CA THR A 196 -9.21 -5.02 32.09
C THR A 196 -9.62 -4.24 30.85
N ARG A 197 -8.89 -4.37 29.74
CA ARG A 197 -9.26 -3.74 28.47
C ARG A 197 -10.60 -4.24 27.93
N LYS A 198 -10.88 -5.53 28.07
CA LYS A 198 -12.16 -6.12 27.66
C LYS A 198 -13.31 -5.54 28.49
N ARG A 199 -13.16 -5.48 29.83
CA ARG A 199 -14.16 -4.87 30.74
C ARG A 199 -14.38 -3.39 30.44
N GLN A 200 -13.31 -2.63 30.21
CA GLN A 200 -13.40 -1.21 29.84
C GLN A 200 -14.19 -1.02 28.53
N ARG A 201 -13.96 -1.89 27.54
CA ARG A 201 -14.70 -1.86 26.27
C ARG A 201 -16.17 -2.25 26.42
N GLU A 202 -16.48 -3.17 27.31
CA GLU A 202 -17.87 -3.56 27.63
C GLU A 202 -18.61 -2.45 28.39
N GLN A 203 -17.91 -1.67 29.20
CA GLN A 203 -18.49 -0.55 29.98
C GLN A 203 -18.68 0.73 29.15
N GLN A 204 -18.00 0.87 28.01
CA GLN A 204 -18.18 2.00 27.09
C GLN A 204 -18.58 1.51 25.68
N PRO A 205 -19.78 0.93 25.52
CA PRO A 205 -20.24 0.43 24.23
C PRO A 205 -20.48 1.54 23.19
N ASP A 206 -20.78 2.77 23.64
CA ASP A 206 -21.16 3.90 22.79
C ASP A 206 -20.00 4.78 22.29
N GLN A 207 -18.77 4.60 22.81
CA GLN A 207 -17.59 5.22 22.20
C GLN A 207 -17.06 4.33 21.08
N ALA A 208 -17.83 4.20 20.00
CA ALA A 208 -17.28 3.73 18.74
C ALA A 208 -16.16 4.71 18.33
N PRO A 209 -14.94 4.24 17.99
CA PRO A 209 -13.88 5.12 17.53
C PRO A 209 -14.41 5.84 16.29
N SER A 210 -14.61 7.15 16.41
CA SER A 210 -15.25 8.01 15.41
C SER A 210 -14.42 8.23 14.14
N GLY A 211 -13.53 7.30 13.80
CA GLY A 211 -12.59 7.42 12.69
C GLY A 211 -12.40 6.10 11.99
N CYS A 212 -13.29 5.82 11.04
CA CYS A 212 -13.05 5.04 9.82
C CYS A 212 -14.30 5.22 8.92
N ARG A 213 -14.32 6.31 8.15
CA ARG A 213 -15.06 6.38 6.89
C ARG A 213 -14.04 6.37 5.77
#